data_AF-A0A4V1MH73-F1
#
_entry.id   AF-A0A4V1MH73-F1
#
_cell.length_a   1.000
_cell.length_b   1.000
_cell.length_c   1.000
_cell.angle_alpha   90.00
_cell.angle_beta   90.00
_cell.angle_gamma   90.00
#
_symmetry.space_group_name_H-M   'P 1'
#
loop_
_entity.id
_entity.type
_entity.pdbx_description
1 polymer ?
#
loop_
_entity_poly.entity_id
_entity_poly.type
_entity_poly.pdbx_seq_one_letter_code
_entity_poly.pdbx_strand_id
1 'polypeptide(L)'
;TGKTLTYQPESGSATVIKLVDMVGDAETLTTLEKNAANDGKYVYKSENDTETTIDVVADVINNASTILSDPKFVTELTQFVDAKETVTTITNNNNGTYTYANEAGDNVTIDVVGDVATNFETIINNPAVTNVLNNFVTKSEGTVSFNSTTNEFTYTDASGATQVVNINEIVKGNETLTSLAYDATGKTLTYQPESGSATVIKLVDMVGDAETLTTLEKNAANDGKYVYKSENDTETTIDVVADVINNASTIINDSKFATELTQFVGS
;
A
#
# COMPACT_ATOMS: atom_id res chain seq x y z
N THR A 1 73.86 14.02 -85.08
CA THR A 1 74.68 14.06 -86.31
C THR A 1 75.59 12.83 -86.39
N GLY A 2 75.06 11.62 -86.24
CA GLY A 2 75.91 10.41 -86.16
C GLY A 2 75.15 9.07 -86.10
N LYS A 3 74.03 8.94 -86.80
CA LYS A 3 73.25 7.68 -86.86
C LYS A 3 73.04 7.22 -88.31
N THR A 4 74.04 7.40 -89.16
CA THR A 4 74.04 6.85 -90.51
C THR A 4 75.40 6.24 -90.81
N LEU A 5 75.42 5.04 -91.39
CA LEU A 5 76.62 4.47 -92.00
C LEU A 5 76.54 4.73 -93.51
N THR A 6 77.58 5.30 -94.10
CA THR A 6 77.63 5.51 -95.54
C THR A 6 78.62 4.52 -96.14
N TYR A 7 78.14 3.64 -97.01
CA TYR A 7 78.96 2.69 -97.76
C TYR A 7 79.14 3.18 -99.20
N GLN A 8 80.38 3.27 -99.66
CA GLN A 8 80.74 3.70 -101.01
C GLN A 8 81.35 2.51 -101.78
N PRO A 9 80.66 1.95 -102.78
CA PRO A 9 81.21 0.87 -103.59
C PRO A 9 82.23 1.38 -104.63
N GLU A 10 83.10 0.48 -105.11
CA GLU A 10 84.19 0.77 -106.07
C GLU A 10 83.69 1.28 -107.44
N SER A 11 82.45 0.98 -107.82
CA SER A 11 81.74 1.71 -108.87
C SER A 11 80.25 1.82 -108.52
N GLY A 12 79.73 3.05 -108.46
CA GLY A 12 78.34 3.36 -108.09
C GLY A 12 78.21 4.45 -107.03
N SER A 13 76.98 4.87 -106.75
CA SER A 13 76.69 5.93 -105.77
C SER A 13 76.70 5.39 -104.33
N ALA A 14 77.02 6.28 -103.38
CA ALA A 14 76.99 5.98 -101.95
C ALA A 14 75.61 5.46 -101.51
N THR A 15 75.60 4.41 -100.70
CA THR A 15 74.40 3.97 -99.97
C THR A 15 74.45 4.53 -98.56
N VAL A 16 73.40 5.23 -98.14
CA VAL A 16 73.26 5.74 -96.77
C VAL A 16 72.32 4.83 -95.99
N ILE A 17 72.85 4.15 -94.98
CA ILE A 17 72.09 3.30 -94.06
C ILE A 17 71.78 4.13 -92.83
N LYS A 18 70.49 4.32 -92.51
CA LYS A 18 70.08 4.94 -91.26
C LYS A 18 70.14 3.90 -90.15
N LEU A 19 70.99 4.12 -89.14
CA LEU A 19 71.10 3.21 -88.00
C LEU A 19 69.79 3.11 -87.23
N VAL A 20 68.97 4.18 -87.23
CA VAL A 20 67.65 4.17 -86.57
C VAL A 20 66.69 3.18 -87.22
N ASP A 21 66.79 2.95 -88.53
CA ASP A 21 65.96 1.98 -89.25
C ASP A 21 66.46 0.54 -89.02
N MET A 22 67.74 0.36 -88.63
CA MET A 22 68.31 -0.94 -88.25
C MET A 22 68.03 -1.35 -86.80
N VAL A 23 67.80 -0.39 -85.91
CA VAL A 23 67.60 -0.66 -84.46
C VAL A 23 66.19 -0.31 -83.98
N GLY A 24 65.41 0.46 -84.74
CA GLY A 24 64.04 0.83 -84.41
C GLY A 24 63.08 -0.37 -84.45
N ASP A 25 63.28 -1.28 -85.41
CA ASP A 25 62.54 -2.56 -85.47
C ASP A 25 62.98 -3.56 -84.39
N ALA A 26 64.06 -3.25 -83.65
CA ALA A 26 64.58 -4.04 -82.54
C ALA A 26 64.28 -3.42 -81.16
N GLU A 27 63.58 -2.27 -81.10
CA GLU A 27 63.08 -1.72 -79.84
C GLU A 27 61.88 -2.53 -79.37
N THR A 28 62.10 -3.35 -78.34
CA THR A 28 61.05 -4.10 -77.65
C THR A 28 60.49 -3.28 -76.49
N LEU A 29 59.18 -3.33 -76.27
CA LEU A 29 58.50 -2.54 -75.22
C LEU A 29 58.12 -3.43 -74.03
N THR A 30 58.40 -2.97 -72.82
CA THR A 30 57.82 -3.54 -71.60
C THR A 30 56.49 -2.88 -71.25
N THR A 31 55.53 -3.64 -70.71
CA THR A 31 54.30 -3.06 -70.16
C THR A 31 54.08 -3.48 -68.71
N LEU A 32 53.41 -2.63 -67.95
CA LEU A 32 52.90 -2.95 -66.62
C LEU A 32 51.43 -2.54 -66.60
N GLU A 33 50.55 -3.52 -66.64
CA GLU A 33 49.11 -3.29 -66.73
C GLU A 33 48.42 -3.81 -65.48
N LYS A 34 47.47 -3.04 -64.97
CA LYS A 34 46.58 -3.52 -63.91
C LYS A 34 45.73 -4.65 -64.49
N ASN A 35 45.59 -5.74 -63.75
CA ASN A 35 44.72 -6.83 -64.19
C ASN A 35 43.27 -6.33 -64.35
N ALA A 36 42.60 -6.79 -65.41
CA ALA A 36 41.23 -6.39 -65.76
C ALA A 36 40.21 -6.63 -64.64
N ALA A 37 40.46 -7.59 -63.74
CA ALA A 37 39.61 -7.90 -62.60
C ALA A 37 39.67 -6.86 -61.46
N ASN A 38 40.63 -5.93 -61.48
CA ASN A 38 40.89 -4.97 -60.39
C ASN A 38 41.12 -5.62 -59.01
N ASP A 39 41.58 -6.87 -58.97
CA ASP A 39 41.76 -7.69 -57.77
C ASP A 39 43.11 -7.46 -57.06
N GLY A 40 43.79 -6.34 -57.37
CA GLY A 40 45.09 -6.01 -56.81
C GLY A 40 46.29 -6.67 -57.50
N LYS A 41 46.07 -7.38 -58.62
CA LYS A 41 47.14 -7.93 -59.45
C LYS A 41 47.57 -6.98 -60.57
N TYR A 42 48.85 -7.03 -60.90
CA TYR A 42 49.44 -6.38 -62.08
C TYR A 42 50.15 -7.43 -62.93
N VAL A 43 50.09 -7.27 -64.25
CA VAL A 43 50.82 -8.12 -65.20
C VAL A 43 51.93 -7.27 -65.81
N TYR A 44 53.16 -7.64 -65.52
CA TYR A 44 54.34 -7.12 -66.20
C TYR A 44 54.62 -7.99 -67.41
N LYS A 45 54.67 -7.39 -68.59
CA LYS A 45 55.09 -8.06 -69.82
C LYS A 45 56.46 -7.53 -70.21
N SER A 46 57.44 -8.42 -70.27
CA SER A 46 58.81 -8.08 -70.64
C SER A 46 58.99 -7.98 -72.15
N GLU A 47 60.15 -7.47 -72.56
CA GLU A 47 60.56 -7.29 -73.95
C GLU A 47 60.57 -8.58 -74.79
N ASN A 48 60.62 -9.75 -74.15
CA ASN A 48 60.58 -11.06 -74.81
C ASN A 48 59.19 -11.73 -74.74
N ASP A 49 58.13 -10.96 -74.47
CA ASP A 49 56.75 -11.40 -74.27
C ASP A 49 56.50 -12.31 -73.05
N THR A 50 57.46 -12.47 -72.13
CA THR A 50 57.21 -13.19 -70.87
C THR A 50 56.41 -12.32 -69.91
N GLU A 51 55.33 -12.89 -69.37
CA GLU A 51 54.46 -12.25 -68.38
C GLU A 51 54.81 -12.67 -66.95
N THR A 52 54.77 -11.73 -66.02
CA THR A 52 54.91 -11.95 -64.59
C THR A 52 53.74 -11.28 -63.87
N THR A 53 53.03 -12.07 -63.06
CA THR A 53 51.95 -11.55 -62.21
C THR A 53 52.53 -11.08 -60.88
N ILE A 54 52.29 -9.82 -60.56
CA ILE A 54 52.56 -9.23 -59.25
C ILE A 54 51.23 -9.23 -58.49
N ASP A 55 51.15 -9.98 -57.39
CA ASP A 55 49.97 -10.06 -56.53
C ASP A 55 50.19 -9.25 -55.25
N VAL A 56 49.82 -7.96 -55.31
CA VAL A 56 50.05 -7.02 -54.21
C VAL A 56 49.27 -7.45 -52.95
N VAL A 57 48.10 -8.06 -53.12
CA VAL A 57 47.28 -8.51 -51.98
C VAL A 57 47.96 -9.69 -51.29
N ALA A 58 48.42 -10.68 -52.04
CA ALA A 58 49.17 -11.80 -51.49
C ALA A 58 50.47 -11.32 -50.83
N ASP A 59 51.18 -10.37 -51.43
CA ASP A 59 52.40 -9.80 -50.86
C ASP A 59 52.14 -9.08 -49.53
N VAL A 60 51.08 -8.26 -49.44
CA VAL A 60 50.69 -7.61 -48.18
C VAL A 60 50.33 -8.63 -47.11
N ILE A 61 49.56 -9.68 -47.45
CA ILE A 61 49.20 -10.76 -46.51
C ILE A 61 50.44 -11.50 -46.02
N ASN A 62 51.32 -11.90 -46.94
CA ASN A 62 52.54 -12.66 -46.61
C ASN A 62 53.52 -11.84 -45.75
N ASN A 63 53.52 -10.51 -45.90
CA ASN A 63 54.34 -9.59 -45.13
C ASN A 63 53.61 -8.95 -43.94
N ALA A 64 52.41 -9.40 -43.59
CA ALA A 64 51.58 -8.79 -42.56
C ALA A 64 52.31 -8.65 -41.22
N SER A 65 53.10 -9.65 -40.80
CA SER A 65 53.89 -9.57 -39.56
C SER A 65 54.93 -8.46 -39.59
N THR A 66 55.59 -8.23 -40.73
CA THR A 66 56.54 -7.13 -40.91
C THR A 66 55.83 -5.77 -40.88
N ILE A 67 54.69 -5.67 -41.56
CA ILE A 67 53.88 -4.44 -41.59
C ILE A 67 53.34 -4.09 -40.20
N LEU A 68 52.79 -5.09 -39.48
CA LEU A 68 52.20 -4.91 -38.16
C LEU A 68 53.23 -4.78 -37.02
N SER A 69 54.52 -5.03 -37.30
CA SER A 69 55.62 -4.76 -36.34
C SER A 69 56.35 -3.45 -36.64
N ASP A 70 56.07 -2.79 -37.77
CA ASP A 70 56.61 -1.48 -38.08
C ASP A 70 56.01 -0.42 -37.13
N PRO A 71 56.82 0.29 -36.32
CA PRO A 71 56.31 1.24 -35.34
C PRO A 71 55.55 2.41 -35.95
N LYS A 72 55.89 2.83 -37.17
CA LYS A 72 55.23 3.95 -37.85
C LYS A 72 53.82 3.53 -38.27
N PHE A 73 53.69 2.36 -38.91
CA PHE A 73 52.38 1.81 -39.30
C PHE A 73 51.47 1.62 -38.09
N VAL A 74 51.99 0.99 -37.02
CA VAL A 74 51.21 0.77 -35.79
C VAL A 74 50.76 2.09 -35.17
N THR A 75 51.63 3.09 -35.11
CA THR A 75 51.27 4.41 -34.56
C THR A 75 50.15 5.08 -35.35
N GLU A 76 50.25 5.11 -36.68
CA GLU A 76 49.22 5.70 -37.55
C GLU A 76 47.89 4.93 -37.46
N LEU A 77 47.95 3.59 -37.42
CA LEU A 77 46.76 2.75 -37.26
C LEU A 77 46.10 2.95 -35.90
N THR A 78 46.87 3.00 -34.81
CA THR A 78 46.35 3.26 -33.45
C THR A 78 45.69 4.63 -33.40
N GLN A 79 46.34 5.69 -33.89
CA GLN A 79 45.72 7.02 -33.93
C GLN A 79 44.42 7.05 -34.73
N PHE A 80 44.35 6.32 -35.86
CA PHE A 80 43.12 6.20 -36.63
C PHE A 80 42.03 5.49 -35.84
N VAL A 81 42.35 4.38 -35.17
CA VAL A 81 41.41 3.60 -34.35
C VAL A 81 40.93 4.43 -33.17
N ASP A 82 41.83 5.06 -32.41
CA ASP A 82 41.49 5.91 -31.26
C ASP A 82 40.60 7.08 -31.68
N ALA A 83 40.84 7.69 -32.85
CA ALA A 83 39.99 8.76 -33.39
C ALA A 83 38.59 8.28 -33.85
N LYS A 84 38.38 6.97 -33.95
CA LYS A 84 37.08 6.35 -34.28
C LYS A 84 36.45 5.63 -33.10
N GLU A 85 37.18 5.43 -32.02
CA GLU A 85 36.62 4.94 -30.77
C GLU A 85 35.64 5.98 -30.23
N THR A 86 34.49 5.49 -29.75
CA THR A 86 33.45 6.34 -29.20
C THR A 86 33.26 5.98 -27.74
N VAL A 87 33.30 6.98 -26.85
CA VAL A 87 33.20 6.78 -25.41
C VAL A 87 31.89 7.39 -24.93
N THR A 88 31.10 6.61 -24.19
CA THR A 88 29.99 7.12 -23.38
C THR A 88 30.42 7.26 -21.94
N THR A 89 29.88 8.25 -21.23
CA THR A 89 30.22 8.46 -19.82
C THR A 89 28.97 8.62 -18.98
N ILE A 90 29.04 8.13 -17.73
CA ILE A 90 28.08 8.45 -16.68
C ILE A 90 28.88 9.11 -15.57
N THR A 91 28.56 10.36 -15.27
CA THR A 91 29.23 11.14 -14.22
C THR A 91 28.28 11.37 -13.05
N ASN A 92 28.75 11.10 -11.82
CA ASN A 92 28.02 11.38 -10.60
C ASN A 92 28.16 12.86 -10.23
N ASN A 93 27.04 13.55 -10.04
CA ASN A 93 27.01 14.97 -9.69
C ASN A 93 27.03 15.24 -8.16
N ASN A 94 27.13 14.18 -7.35
CA ASN A 94 27.18 14.20 -5.87
C ASN A 94 25.96 14.84 -5.18
N ASN A 95 24.84 14.96 -5.89
CA ASN A 95 23.58 15.50 -5.38
C ASN A 95 22.39 14.57 -5.63
N GLY A 96 22.66 13.29 -5.96
CA GLY A 96 21.63 12.32 -6.33
C GLY A 96 21.23 12.31 -7.81
N THR A 97 21.85 13.17 -8.63
CA THR A 97 21.72 13.12 -10.10
C THR A 97 22.99 12.58 -10.77
N TYR A 98 22.81 12.02 -11.96
CA TYR A 98 23.89 11.58 -12.83
C TYR A 98 23.73 12.21 -14.22
N THR A 99 24.85 12.51 -14.87
CA THR A 99 24.86 12.98 -16.25
C THR A 99 25.39 11.87 -17.14
N TYR A 100 24.52 11.35 -18.00
CA TYR A 100 24.89 10.49 -19.12
C TYR A 100 25.25 11.38 -20.32
N ALA A 101 26.45 11.21 -20.86
CA ALA A 101 26.87 11.86 -22.10
C ALA A 101 27.06 10.78 -23.18
N ASN A 102 26.32 10.92 -24.30
CA ASN A 102 26.47 10.03 -25.44
C ASN A 102 27.69 10.41 -26.30
N GLU A 103 27.95 9.61 -27.33
CA GLU A 103 29.05 9.78 -28.29
C GLU A 103 28.95 11.08 -29.10
N ALA A 104 27.75 11.66 -29.22
CA ALA A 104 27.50 12.93 -29.90
C ALA A 104 27.70 14.15 -28.97
N GLY A 105 27.94 13.93 -27.68
CA GLY A 105 28.05 14.99 -26.68
C GLY A 105 26.69 15.49 -26.14
N ASP A 106 25.60 14.80 -26.44
CA ASP A 106 24.30 15.10 -25.85
C ASP A 106 24.24 14.58 -24.42
N ASN A 107 23.72 15.42 -23.53
CA ASN A 107 23.62 15.11 -22.10
C ASN A 107 22.18 14.78 -21.71
N VAL A 108 22.01 13.68 -20.99
CA VAL A 108 20.77 13.32 -20.30
C VAL A 108 21.02 13.33 -18.80
N THR A 109 20.13 13.97 -18.05
CA THR A 109 20.16 13.93 -16.58
C THR A 109 19.29 12.77 -16.10
N ILE A 110 19.88 11.90 -15.28
CA ILE A 110 19.18 10.85 -14.55
C ILE A 110 19.01 11.37 -13.12
N ASP A 111 17.78 11.68 -12.72
CA ASP A 111 17.47 12.21 -11.39
C ASP A 111 16.88 11.11 -10.50
N VAL A 112 17.76 10.40 -9.79
CA VAL A 112 17.35 9.27 -8.94
C VAL A 112 16.50 9.76 -7.77
N VAL A 113 16.81 10.93 -7.20
CA VAL A 113 16.07 11.49 -6.07
C VAL A 113 14.68 11.95 -6.53
N GLY A 114 14.61 12.64 -7.66
CA GLY A 114 13.35 13.03 -8.30
C GLY A 114 12.47 11.84 -8.66
N ASP A 115 13.07 10.77 -9.20
CA ASP A 115 12.35 9.52 -9.52
C ASP A 115 11.80 8.85 -8.26
N VAL A 116 12.59 8.77 -7.18
CA VAL A 116 12.14 8.21 -5.89
C VAL A 116 11.01 9.06 -5.31
N ALA A 117 11.12 10.39 -5.36
CA ALA A 117 10.08 11.28 -4.86
C ALA A 117 8.77 11.15 -5.66
N THR A 118 8.86 11.09 -6.99
CA THR A 118 7.71 10.96 -7.89
C THR A 118 7.02 9.61 -7.70
N ASN A 119 7.79 8.53 -7.53
CA ASN A 119 7.26 7.18 -7.37
C ASN A 119 7.04 6.78 -5.90
N PHE A 120 7.11 7.73 -4.96
CA PHE A 120 7.17 7.41 -3.52
C PHE A 120 5.97 6.59 -3.05
N GLU A 121 4.76 6.90 -3.52
CA GLU A 121 3.55 6.13 -3.20
C GLU A 121 3.68 4.65 -3.61
N THR A 122 4.21 4.39 -4.81
CA THR A 122 4.42 3.02 -5.29
C THR A 122 5.50 2.31 -4.48
N ILE A 123 6.57 3.04 -4.12
CA ILE A 123 7.68 2.53 -3.31
C ILE A 123 7.18 2.12 -1.91
N ILE A 124 6.43 2.97 -1.22
CA ILE A 124 5.96 2.67 0.14
C ILE A 124 4.84 1.62 0.18
N ASN A 125 4.11 1.42 -0.92
CA ASN A 125 3.11 0.37 -1.05
C ASN A 125 3.72 -1.02 -1.31
N ASN A 126 5.02 -1.11 -1.58
CA ASN A 126 5.73 -2.38 -1.65
C ASN A 126 5.88 -2.97 -0.23
N PRO A 127 5.31 -4.15 0.09
CA PRO A 127 5.34 -4.71 1.44
C PRO A 127 6.76 -4.88 2.01
N ALA A 128 7.76 -5.17 1.18
CA ALA A 128 9.14 -5.30 1.64
C ALA A 128 9.68 -3.96 2.15
N VAL A 129 9.39 -2.86 1.45
CA VAL A 129 9.77 -1.50 1.86
C VAL A 129 8.99 -1.09 3.10
N THR A 130 7.67 -1.29 3.12
CA THR A 130 6.82 -0.96 4.27
C THR A 130 7.30 -1.68 5.53
N ASN A 131 7.65 -2.97 5.45
CA ASN A 131 8.13 -3.75 6.60
C ASN A 131 9.44 -3.21 7.16
N VAL A 132 10.37 -2.82 6.28
CA VAL A 132 11.62 -2.17 6.73
C VAL A 132 11.31 -0.82 7.36
N LEU A 133 10.46 0.01 6.75
CA LEU A 133 10.09 1.33 7.27
C LEU A 133 9.41 1.23 8.64
N ASN A 134 8.52 0.25 8.81
CA ASN A 134 7.84 -0.02 10.07
C ASN A 134 8.84 -0.30 11.19
N ASN A 135 9.98 -0.96 10.93
CA ASN A 135 11.00 -1.16 11.96
C ASN A 135 11.63 0.15 12.46
N PHE A 136 11.66 1.20 11.63
CA PHE A 136 12.16 2.52 12.03
C PHE A 136 11.06 3.35 12.69
N VAL A 137 9.87 3.38 12.09
CA VAL A 137 8.74 4.19 12.57
C VAL A 137 8.19 3.69 13.90
N THR A 138 8.14 2.37 14.12
CA THR A 138 7.63 1.79 15.39
C THR A 138 8.66 1.83 16.52
N LYS A 139 9.94 2.06 16.21
CA LYS A 139 11.02 2.14 17.22
C LYS A 139 11.38 3.56 17.61
N SER A 140 10.86 4.60 16.95
CA SER A 140 11.04 5.96 17.44
C SER A 140 10.25 6.16 18.73
N GLU A 141 10.92 6.73 19.74
CA GLU A 141 10.30 7.14 21.00
C GLU A 141 9.04 7.98 20.72
N GLY A 142 7.95 7.66 21.40
CA GLY A 142 6.69 8.42 21.30
C GLY A 142 5.78 8.06 20.12
N THR A 143 6.16 7.13 19.23
CA THR A 143 5.20 6.60 18.24
C THR A 143 4.09 5.85 18.96
N VAL A 144 2.84 6.26 18.75
CA VAL A 144 1.64 5.59 19.27
C VAL A 144 0.94 4.85 18.12
N SER A 145 0.69 3.56 18.29
CA SER A 145 -0.18 2.78 17.39
C SER A 145 -1.42 2.29 18.12
N PHE A 146 -2.55 2.25 17.40
CA PHE A 146 -3.81 1.74 17.91
C PHE A 146 -4.16 0.41 17.25
N ASN A 147 -4.41 -0.62 18.06
CA ASN A 147 -4.95 -1.90 17.62
C ASN A 147 -6.46 -1.94 17.90
N SER A 148 -7.28 -1.82 16.85
CA SER A 148 -8.74 -1.83 16.95
C SER A 148 -9.34 -3.20 17.27
N THR A 149 -8.57 -4.28 17.14
CA THR A 149 -9.04 -5.63 17.51
C THR A 149 -8.91 -5.86 19.01
N THR A 150 -7.84 -5.36 19.63
CA THR A 150 -7.60 -5.50 21.08
C THR A 150 -8.01 -4.27 21.90
N ASN A 151 -8.32 -3.14 21.25
CA ASN A 151 -8.53 -1.82 21.86
C ASN A 151 -7.33 -1.35 22.70
N GLU A 152 -6.14 -1.50 22.14
CA GLU A 152 -4.88 -1.14 22.81
C GLU A 152 -4.16 -0.04 22.07
N PHE A 153 -3.69 0.96 22.80
CA PHE A 153 -2.61 1.82 22.33
C PHE A 153 -1.27 1.20 22.73
N THR A 154 -0.29 1.22 21.84
CA THR A 154 1.09 0.83 22.15
C THR A 154 2.05 1.94 21.79
N TYR A 155 3.07 2.16 22.62
CA TYR A 155 4.12 3.13 22.33
C TYR A 155 5.49 2.64 22.76
N THR A 156 6.54 3.19 22.16
CA THR A 156 7.93 2.93 22.55
C THR A 156 8.40 4.04 23.49
N ASP A 157 8.86 3.70 24.69
CA ASP A 157 9.37 4.66 25.67
C ASP A 157 10.84 5.04 25.43
N ALA A 158 11.38 5.95 26.25
CA ALA A 158 12.76 6.42 26.16
C ALA A 158 13.83 5.32 26.32
N SER A 159 13.46 4.15 26.86
CA SER A 159 14.35 2.98 26.99
C SER A 159 14.30 2.07 25.76
N GLY A 160 13.41 2.33 24.81
CA GLY A 160 13.15 1.47 23.67
C GLY A 160 12.20 0.31 23.98
N ALA A 161 11.56 0.30 25.15
CA ALA A 161 10.60 -0.73 25.52
C ALA A 161 9.20 -0.38 25.01
N THR A 162 8.46 -1.39 24.55
CA THR A 162 7.05 -1.23 24.16
C THR A 162 6.18 -1.23 25.41
N GLN A 163 5.36 -0.19 25.54
CA GLN A 163 4.35 -0.03 26.58
C GLN A 163 2.96 -0.18 25.98
N VAL A 164 2.04 -0.77 26.73
CA VAL A 164 0.65 -1.05 26.32
C VAL A 164 -0.30 -0.27 27.22
N VAL A 165 -1.28 0.39 26.61
CA VAL A 165 -2.37 1.08 27.29
C VAL A 165 -3.68 0.45 26.80
N ASN A 166 -4.28 -0.40 27.63
CA ASN A 166 -5.51 -1.13 27.29
C ASN A 166 -6.74 -0.29 27.64
N ILE A 167 -7.50 0.13 26.61
CA ILE A 167 -8.68 0.98 26.81
C ILE A 167 -9.76 0.25 27.59
N ASN A 168 -9.91 -1.07 27.40
CA ASN A 168 -10.94 -1.83 28.11
C ASN A 168 -10.66 -1.87 29.62
N GLU A 169 -9.40 -1.93 30.03
CA GLU A 169 -9.01 -1.89 31.44
C GLU A 169 -9.27 -0.51 32.05
N ILE A 170 -8.94 0.57 31.32
CA ILE A 170 -9.25 1.94 31.75
C ILE A 170 -10.76 2.11 31.91
N VAL A 171 -11.53 1.76 30.88
CA VAL A 171 -13.00 1.89 30.91
C VAL A 171 -13.59 1.09 32.07
N LYS A 172 -13.21 -0.18 32.24
CA LYS A 172 -13.71 -1.00 33.36
C LYS A 172 -13.28 -0.48 34.73
N GLY A 173 -12.06 0.03 34.85
CA GLY A 173 -11.54 0.59 36.09
C GLY A 173 -12.19 1.94 36.47
N ASN A 174 -12.73 2.65 35.47
CA ASN A 174 -13.37 3.96 35.64
C ASN A 174 -14.89 3.93 35.45
N GLU A 175 -15.48 2.78 35.10
CA GLU A 175 -16.92 2.62 35.00
C GLU A 175 -17.54 2.66 36.40
N THR A 176 -18.59 3.47 36.55
CA THR A 176 -19.28 3.66 37.83
C THR A 176 -20.66 3.01 37.78
N LEU A 177 -21.02 2.27 38.83
CA LEU A 177 -22.30 1.57 38.90
C LEU A 177 -23.28 2.34 39.79
N THR A 178 -24.32 2.90 39.19
CA THR A 178 -25.51 3.37 39.91
C THR A 178 -26.55 2.26 39.90
N SER A 179 -27.14 1.95 41.06
CA SER A 179 -28.18 0.91 41.15
C SER A 179 -29.40 1.35 41.94
N LEU A 180 -30.53 0.77 41.59
CA LEU A 180 -31.80 0.90 42.30
C LEU A 180 -32.37 -0.49 42.52
N ALA A 181 -32.50 -0.89 43.78
CA ALA A 181 -32.97 -2.22 44.16
C ALA A 181 -34.24 -2.14 44.98
N TYR A 182 -35.24 -2.96 44.64
CA TYR A 182 -36.48 -3.07 45.40
C TYR A 182 -36.40 -4.28 46.35
N ASP A 183 -36.62 -4.05 47.63
CA ASP A 183 -36.85 -5.08 48.64
C ASP A 183 -38.34 -5.23 48.89
N ALA A 184 -38.91 -6.34 48.41
CA ALA A 184 -40.33 -6.64 48.55
C ALA A 184 -40.75 -6.97 49.99
N THR A 185 -39.84 -7.45 50.83
CA THR A 185 -40.16 -7.79 52.23
C THR A 185 -40.13 -6.52 53.08
N GLY A 186 -39.08 -5.71 52.94
CA GLY A 186 -38.97 -4.42 53.63
C GLY A 186 -39.81 -3.29 53.03
N LYS A 187 -40.40 -3.49 51.84
CA LYS A 187 -41.10 -2.44 51.05
C LYS A 187 -40.22 -1.20 50.87
N THR A 188 -38.96 -1.38 50.50
CA THR A 188 -38.02 -0.27 50.31
C THR A 188 -37.39 -0.27 48.92
N LEU A 189 -37.08 0.91 48.42
CA LEU A 189 -36.17 1.12 47.31
C LEU A 189 -34.84 1.59 47.86
N THR A 190 -33.77 0.85 47.59
CA THR A 190 -32.41 1.25 47.93
C THR A 190 -31.74 1.83 46.70
N TYR A 191 -31.46 3.13 46.74
CA TYR A 191 -30.66 3.81 45.74
C TYR A 191 -29.20 3.83 46.19
N GLN A 192 -28.32 3.20 45.41
CA GLN A 192 -26.88 3.28 45.61
C GLN A 192 -26.30 4.22 44.54
N PRO A 193 -25.90 5.45 44.92
CA PRO A 193 -25.19 6.35 44.00
C PRO A 193 -23.78 5.84 43.71
N GLU A 194 -23.19 6.41 42.67
CA GLU A 194 -21.79 6.19 42.26
C GLU A 194 -20.78 6.49 43.38
N SER A 195 -21.06 7.48 44.22
CA SER A 195 -20.23 7.80 45.37
C SER A 195 -21.10 8.14 46.57
N GLY A 196 -20.68 7.68 47.74
CA GLY A 196 -21.39 7.89 49.00
C GLY A 196 -22.27 6.72 49.42
N SER A 197 -22.94 6.89 50.55
CA SER A 197 -23.75 5.85 51.18
C SER A 197 -25.06 5.62 50.43
N ALA A 198 -25.53 4.38 50.44
CA ALA A 198 -26.86 4.03 49.97
C ALA A 198 -27.94 4.88 50.68
N THR A 199 -28.94 5.30 49.91
CA THR A 199 -30.15 5.94 50.42
C THR A 199 -31.28 4.92 50.39
N VAL A 200 -31.91 4.69 51.53
CA VAL A 200 -33.08 3.80 51.64
C VAL A 200 -34.34 4.64 51.64
N ILE A 201 -35.22 4.38 50.67
CA ILE A 201 -36.52 5.01 50.51
C ILE A 201 -37.56 3.98 50.92
N LYS A 202 -38.26 4.21 52.03
CA LYS A 202 -39.34 3.33 52.48
C LYS A 202 -40.62 3.69 51.72
N LEU A 203 -41.19 2.73 51.00
CA LEU A 203 -42.40 2.97 50.22
C LEU A 203 -43.59 3.21 51.15
N VAL A 204 -43.63 2.54 52.30
CA VAL A 204 -44.67 2.76 53.32
C VAL A 204 -44.71 4.21 53.81
N ASP A 205 -43.57 4.90 53.88
CA ASP A 205 -43.54 6.31 54.27
C ASP A 205 -44.04 7.22 53.13
N MET A 206 -44.05 6.73 51.89
CA MET A 206 -44.52 7.47 50.71
C MET A 206 -45.99 7.24 50.39
N VAL A 207 -46.52 6.04 50.66
CA VAL A 207 -47.88 5.63 50.28
C VAL A 207 -48.73 5.11 51.44
N GLY A 208 -48.15 4.85 52.62
CA GLY A 208 -48.88 4.36 53.79
C GLY A 208 -49.89 5.37 54.33
N ASP A 209 -49.57 6.67 54.27
CA ASP A 209 -50.55 7.74 54.60
C ASP A 209 -51.70 7.83 53.58
N ALA A 210 -51.56 7.20 52.41
CA ALA A 210 -52.61 7.11 51.40
C ALA A 210 -53.46 5.82 51.51
N GLU A 211 -53.09 4.87 52.38
CA GLU A 211 -53.94 3.72 52.66
C GLU A 211 -55.09 4.15 53.57
N THR A 212 -56.31 4.10 53.04
CA THR A 212 -57.54 4.36 53.81
C THR A 212 -58.19 3.05 54.23
N LEU A 213 -58.70 2.98 55.47
CA LEU A 213 -59.35 1.79 56.00
C LEU A 213 -60.88 1.98 56.02
N THR A 214 -61.62 0.95 55.61
CA THR A 214 -63.06 0.86 55.86
C THR A 214 -63.33 0.03 57.12
N THR A 215 -64.35 0.39 57.90
CA THR A 215 -64.76 -0.40 59.07
C THR A 215 -66.25 -0.74 59.02
N LEU A 216 -66.62 -1.87 59.60
CA LEU A 216 -68.01 -2.25 59.87
C LEU A 216 -68.08 -2.76 61.29
N GLU A 217 -68.66 -1.95 62.17
CA GLU A 217 -68.68 -2.23 63.60
C GLU A 217 -70.11 -2.26 64.12
N LYS A 218 -70.35 -3.10 65.13
CA LYS A 218 -71.64 -3.08 65.83
C LYS A 218 -71.74 -1.78 66.62
N ASN A 219 -72.89 -1.14 66.56
CA ASN A 219 -73.15 0.08 67.33
C ASN A 219 -72.94 -0.19 68.83
N ALA A 220 -72.37 0.77 69.55
CA ALA A 220 -72.00 0.68 70.97
C ALA A 220 -73.19 0.30 71.88
N ALA A 221 -74.40 0.68 71.49
CA ALA A 221 -75.63 0.36 72.21
C ALA A 221 -76.04 -1.12 72.13
N ASN A 222 -75.40 -1.92 71.26
CA ASN A 222 -75.76 -3.31 70.99
C ASN A 222 -77.22 -3.52 70.56
N ASP A 223 -77.86 -2.47 70.05
CA ASP A 223 -79.27 -2.36 69.70
C ASP A 223 -79.62 -2.95 68.32
N GLY A 224 -78.72 -3.79 67.78
CA GLY A 224 -78.87 -4.39 66.46
C GLY A 224 -78.51 -3.46 65.29
N LYS A 225 -77.95 -2.28 65.55
CA LYS A 225 -77.38 -1.41 64.52
C LYS A 225 -75.91 -1.71 64.26
N TYR A 226 -75.48 -1.48 63.03
CA TYR A 226 -74.07 -1.48 62.61
C TYR A 226 -73.73 -0.13 61.99
N VAL A 227 -72.50 0.32 62.19
CA VAL A 227 -71.96 1.53 61.57
C VAL A 227 -70.88 1.09 60.59
N TYR A 228 -71.12 1.33 59.31
CA TYR A 228 -70.11 1.24 58.27
C TYR A 228 -69.45 2.61 58.12
N LYS A 229 -68.12 2.66 58.19
CA LYS A 229 -67.34 3.87 57.93
C LYS A 229 -66.50 3.66 56.68
N SER A 230 -66.75 4.46 55.64
CA SER A 230 -65.97 4.41 54.41
C SER A 230 -64.62 5.13 54.53
N GLU A 231 -63.78 4.95 53.51
CA GLU A 231 -62.43 5.52 53.39
C GLU A 231 -62.36 7.06 53.47
N ASN A 232 -63.47 7.74 53.20
CA ASN A 232 -63.61 9.20 53.29
C ASN A 232 -64.31 9.66 54.59
N ASP A 233 -64.29 8.82 55.63
CA ASP A 233 -64.94 9.05 56.93
C ASP A 233 -66.47 9.20 56.90
N THR A 234 -67.13 8.81 55.80
CA THR A 234 -68.61 8.83 55.75
C THR A 234 -69.18 7.62 56.50
N GLU A 235 -70.08 7.88 57.44
CA GLU A 235 -70.76 6.84 58.20
C GLU A 235 -72.14 6.51 57.60
N THR A 236 -72.43 5.22 57.47
CA THR A 236 -73.74 4.70 57.12
C THR A 236 -74.21 3.78 58.24
N THR A 237 -75.36 4.10 58.84
CA THR A 237 -75.98 3.24 59.85
C THR A 237 -76.87 2.21 59.17
N ILE A 238 -76.61 0.94 59.46
CA ILE A 238 -77.45 -0.19 59.08
C ILE A 238 -78.26 -0.57 60.31
N ASP A 239 -79.59 -0.43 60.26
CA ASP A 239 -80.48 -0.73 61.38
C ASP A 239 -81.22 -2.04 61.13
N VAL A 240 -80.60 -3.15 61.53
CA VAL A 240 -81.14 -4.49 61.27
C VAL A 240 -82.50 -4.68 61.94
N VAL A 241 -82.71 -4.12 63.13
CA VAL A 241 -83.98 -4.25 63.86
C VAL A 241 -85.08 -3.51 63.13
N ALA A 242 -84.84 -2.26 62.73
CA ALA A 242 -85.81 -1.49 61.96
C ALA A 242 -86.10 -2.16 60.62
N ASP A 243 -85.08 -2.65 59.91
CA ASP A 243 -85.24 -3.35 58.63
C ASP A 243 -86.07 -4.62 58.78
N VAL A 244 -85.85 -5.43 59.82
CA VAL A 244 -86.66 -6.62 60.11
C VAL A 244 -88.10 -6.25 60.42
N ILE A 245 -88.34 -5.21 61.22
CA ILE A 245 -89.70 -4.74 61.55
C ILE A 245 -90.42 -4.24 60.29
N ASN A 246 -89.75 -3.40 59.50
CA ASN A 246 -90.32 -2.81 58.28
C ASN A 246 -90.64 -3.87 57.22
N ASN A 247 -89.88 -4.97 57.19
CA ASN A 247 -90.09 -6.09 56.27
C ASN A 247 -90.85 -7.26 56.89
N ALA A 248 -91.46 -7.11 58.07
CA ALA A 248 -92.07 -8.21 58.82
C ALA A 248 -93.13 -8.98 58.02
N SER A 249 -93.98 -8.30 57.23
CA SER A 249 -94.98 -8.97 56.39
C SER A 249 -94.34 -9.84 55.31
N THR A 250 -93.24 -9.39 54.72
CA THR A 250 -92.48 -10.18 53.74
C THR A 250 -91.84 -11.39 54.42
N ILE A 251 -91.23 -11.19 55.60
CA ILE A 251 -90.54 -12.23 56.36
C ILE A 251 -91.52 -13.32 56.84
N ILE A 252 -92.66 -12.93 57.42
CA ILE A 252 -93.64 -13.88 58.00
C ILE A 252 -94.35 -14.69 56.91
N ASN A 253 -94.54 -14.12 55.71
CA ASN A 253 -95.18 -14.82 54.59
C ASN A 253 -94.20 -15.66 53.75
N ASP A 254 -92.91 -15.64 54.05
CA ASP A 254 -91.95 -16.55 53.45
C ASP A 254 -92.27 -17.99 53.89
N SER A 255 -92.49 -18.89 52.92
CA SER A 255 -92.98 -20.25 53.20
C SER A 255 -91.99 -21.09 54.01
N LYS A 256 -90.69 -20.80 53.89
CA LYS A 256 -89.66 -21.48 54.68
C LYS A 256 -89.66 -20.97 56.11
N PHE A 257 -89.61 -19.65 56.31
CA PHE A 257 -89.67 -19.05 57.65
C PHE A 257 -90.96 -19.44 58.40
N ALA A 258 -92.12 -19.40 57.72
CA ALA A 258 -93.40 -19.78 58.31
C ALA A 258 -93.44 -21.25 58.76
N THR A 259 -92.83 -22.16 57.98
CA THR A 259 -92.75 -23.59 58.33
C THR A 259 -91.87 -23.82 59.55
N GLU A 260 -90.68 -23.22 59.59
CA GLU A 260 -89.75 -23.32 60.72
C GLU A 260 -90.35 -22.70 61.99
N LEU A 261 -91.01 -21.54 61.87
CA LEU A 261 -91.71 -20.91 62.99
C LEU A 261 -92.82 -21.83 63.52
N THR A 262 -93.66 -22.40 62.65
CA THR A 262 -94.75 -23.30 63.05
C THR A 262 -94.23 -24.53 63.81
N GLN A 263 -93.08 -25.08 63.42
CA GLN A 263 -92.43 -26.17 64.16
C GLN A 263 -91.93 -25.72 65.53
N PHE A 264 -91.37 -24.50 65.63
CA PHE A 264 -90.88 -23.94 66.88
C PHE A 264 -91.99 -23.59 67.89
N VAL A 265 -93.12 -23.02 67.44
CA VAL A 265 -94.28 -22.75 68.33
C VAL A 265 -95.22 -23.94 68.51
N GLY A 266 -95.13 -24.96 67.65
CA GLY A 266 -95.92 -26.19 67.72
C GLY A 266 -95.28 -27.33 68.52
N SER A 267 -94.13 -27.09 69.15
CA SER A 267 -93.44 -27.98 70.10
C SER A 267 -93.37 -27.37 71.50
#